data_AF-A0A093QMG2-F1
#
_entry.id   AF-A0A093QMG2-F1
#
_cell.length_a   1.000
_cell.length_b   1.000
_cell.length_c   1.000
_cell.angle_alpha   90.00
_cell.angle_beta   90.00
_cell.angle_gamma   90.00
#
_symmetry.space_group_name_H-M   'P 1'
#
loop_
_entity.id
_entity.type
_entity.pdbx_description
1 polymer ?
#
loop_
_entity_poly.entity_id
_entity_poly.type
_entity_poly.pdbx_seq_one_letter_code
_entity_poly.pdbx_strand_id
1 'polypeptide(L)'
;QKEQMKRENGGKEVNEKLLFHGTNTSFVEAICIHNFDWRICGSNGTKYGKGSYFARDASYSHAYCQPMVKPNIMFVARVLVGNYVKGNAAYVRPPTKSVDGLQFYDSCVDDESNPSIFVVFEKYQIYPEYLIEYKKEEKQCIV
;
A
#
# COMPACT_ATOMS: atom_id res chain seq x y z
N GLN A 1 9.30 3.31 13.67
CA GLN A 1 9.59 2.38 12.56
C GLN A 1 10.81 2.79 11.73
N LYS A 2 10.84 3.96 11.08
CA LYS A 2 11.94 4.36 10.18
C LYS A 2 13.35 4.23 10.79
N GLU A 3 13.56 4.78 11.99
CA GLU A 3 14.85 4.65 12.70
C GLU A 3 15.21 3.22 13.10
N GLN A 4 14.21 2.35 13.31
CA GLN A 4 14.47 0.93 13.56
C GLN A 4 14.97 0.26 12.27
N MET A 5 14.25 0.43 11.16
CA MET A 5 14.63 -0.12 9.85
C MET A 5 16.00 0.40 9.40
N LYS A 6 16.32 1.67 9.66
CA LYS A 6 17.64 2.25 9.38
C LYS A 6 18.76 1.55 10.16
N ARG A 7 18.54 1.28 11.46
CA ARG A 7 19.51 0.55 12.29
C ARG A 7 19.70 -0.88 11.81
N GLU A 8 18.62 -1.58 11.48
CA GLU A 8 18.65 -2.95 10.93
C GLU A 8 19.31 -3.01 9.54
N ASN A 9 19.23 -1.93 8.76
CA ASN A 9 19.85 -1.80 7.44
C ASN A 9 21.28 -1.22 7.49
N GLY A 10 21.98 -1.36 8.61
CA GLY A 10 23.38 -0.92 8.76
C GLY A 10 23.57 0.59 8.68
N GLY A 11 22.57 1.37 9.11
CA GLY A 11 22.59 2.83 9.10
C GLY A 11 22.21 3.48 7.76
N LYS A 12 21.94 2.69 6.72
CA LYS A 12 21.50 3.19 5.41
C LYS A 12 20.08 3.73 5.48
N GLU A 13 19.82 4.80 4.75
CA GLU A 13 18.47 5.37 4.62
C GLU A 13 17.47 4.32 4.12
N VAL A 14 16.27 4.38 4.68
CA VAL A 14 15.17 3.47 4.34
C VAL A 14 14.48 3.99 3.09
N ASN A 15 14.29 3.11 2.11
CA ASN A 15 13.52 3.45 0.91
C ASN A 15 12.08 3.78 1.29
N GLU A 16 11.67 5.00 0.93
CA GLU A 16 10.37 5.57 1.26
C GLU A 16 9.71 6.08 -0.02
N LYS A 17 8.41 5.84 -0.16
CA LYS A 17 7.63 6.21 -1.35
C LYS A 17 6.29 6.81 -0.97
N LEU A 18 5.84 7.78 -1.75
CA LEU A 18 4.44 8.19 -1.79
C LEU A 18 3.70 7.27 -2.77
N LEU A 19 2.67 6.58 -2.29
CA LEU A 19 1.93 5.58 -3.06
C LEU A 19 0.42 5.75 -2.86
N PHE A 20 -0.36 5.31 -3.85
CA PHE A 20 -1.81 5.46 -3.87
C PHE A 20 -2.52 4.26 -3.26
N HIS A 21 -3.64 4.52 -2.57
CA HIS A 21 -4.54 3.50 -2.04
C HIS A 21 -5.99 3.91 -2.24
N GLY A 22 -6.70 3.24 -3.16
CA GLY A 22 -8.13 3.45 -3.37
C GLY A 22 -8.92 2.76 -2.27
N THR A 23 -9.94 3.41 -1.73
CA THR A 23 -10.79 2.85 -0.67
C THR A 23 -12.23 3.33 -0.79
N ASN A 24 -13.13 2.75 0.01
CA ASN A 24 -14.50 3.24 0.17
C ASN A 24 -14.50 4.42 1.16
N THR A 25 -15.36 5.40 0.92
CA THR A 25 -15.60 6.55 1.81
C THR A 25 -15.90 6.13 3.25
N SER A 26 -16.54 4.98 3.46
CA SER A 26 -16.84 4.40 4.78
C SER A 26 -15.60 4.06 5.62
N PHE A 27 -14.43 3.89 5.00
CA PHE A 27 -13.19 3.55 5.70
C PHE A 27 -12.28 4.76 5.95
N VAL A 28 -12.62 5.95 5.44
CA VAL A 28 -11.75 7.13 5.51
C VAL A 28 -11.43 7.52 6.95
N GLU A 29 -12.46 7.68 7.79
CA GLU A 29 -12.28 8.06 9.19
C GLU A 29 -11.47 7.00 9.96
N ALA A 30 -11.77 5.72 9.74
CA ALA A 30 -11.04 4.62 10.36
C ALA A 30 -9.56 4.62 9.96
N ILE A 31 -9.23 4.85 8.68
CA ILE A 31 -7.85 4.92 8.19
C ILE A 31 -7.13 6.13 8.80
N CYS A 32 -7.78 7.30 8.87
CA CYS A 32 -7.18 8.49 9.47
C CYS A 32 -6.84 8.32 10.96
N ILE A 33 -7.69 7.63 11.73
CA ILE A 33 -7.51 7.46 13.17
C ILE A 33 -6.62 6.24 13.50
N HIS A 34 -6.83 5.12 12.82
CA HIS A 34 -6.25 3.82 13.17
C HIS A 34 -5.23 3.28 12.17
N ASN A 35 -4.99 4.02 11.08
CA ASN A 35 -4.15 3.61 9.96
C ASN A 35 -4.78 2.47 9.14
N PHE A 36 -4.11 2.04 8.06
CA PHE A 36 -4.59 0.96 7.21
C PHE A 36 -4.52 -0.40 7.94
N ASP A 37 -5.63 -1.14 7.93
CA ASP A 37 -5.70 -2.52 8.44
C ASP A 37 -6.28 -3.44 7.37
N TRP A 38 -5.40 -4.21 6.73
CA TRP A 38 -5.78 -5.16 5.67
C TRP A 38 -6.74 -6.25 6.13
N ARG A 39 -6.87 -6.49 7.45
CA ARG A 39 -7.84 -7.45 8.00
C ARG A 39 -9.27 -6.90 7.96
N ILE A 40 -9.41 -5.58 7.88
CA ILE A 40 -10.69 -4.87 7.81
C ILE A 40 -11.01 -4.47 6.36
N CYS A 41 -10.01 -4.02 5.60
CA CYS A 41 -10.19 -3.45 4.26
C CYS A 41 -10.44 -4.47 3.13
N GLY A 42 -10.75 -5.73 3.45
CA GLY A 42 -11.07 -6.77 2.48
C GLY A 42 -9.84 -7.36 1.78
N SER A 43 -9.77 -8.68 1.71
CA SER A 43 -8.68 -9.47 1.12
C SER A 43 -8.87 -9.68 -0.40
N ASN A 44 -9.36 -8.67 -1.11
CA ASN A 44 -9.50 -8.76 -2.57
C ASN A 44 -8.11 -8.60 -3.21
N GLY A 45 -7.57 -9.69 -3.75
CA GLY A 45 -6.31 -9.66 -4.50
C GLY A 45 -5.06 -9.84 -3.63
N THR A 46 -5.04 -10.83 -2.73
CA THR A 46 -3.87 -11.21 -1.92
C THR A 46 -2.73 -11.85 -2.73
N LYS A 47 -2.63 -11.62 -4.04
CA LYS A 47 -1.70 -12.31 -4.96
C LYS A 47 -0.23 -12.22 -4.52
N TYR A 48 0.14 -11.11 -3.88
CA TYR A 48 1.51 -10.80 -3.47
C TYR A 48 1.69 -10.81 -1.94
N GLY A 49 0.68 -11.28 -1.19
CA GLY A 49 0.70 -11.40 0.27
C GLY A 49 -0.57 -10.89 0.93
N LYS A 50 -0.74 -11.25 2.20
CA LYS A 50 -1.82 -10.80 3.09
C LYS A 50 -1.36 -9.55 3.85
N GLY A 51 -1.43 -8.41 3.18
CA GLY A 51 -1.02 -7.11 3.71
C GLY A 51 -1.80 -5.97 3.06
N SER A 52 -1.47 -4.73 3.42
CA SER A 52 -2.04 -3.52 2.83
C SER A 52 -1.36 -3.24 1.50
N TYR A 53 -2.17 -3.05 0.44
CA TYR A 53 -1.69 -2.85 -0.94
C TYR A 53 -1.63 -1.36 -1.29
N PHE A 54 -0.53 -0.94 -1.91
CA PHE A 54 -0.32 0.42 -2.40
C PHE A 54 0.18 0.38 -3.84
N ALA A 55 -0.28 1.30 -4.67
CA ALA A 55 0.10 1.37 -6.08
C ALA A 55 0.99 2.58 -6.36
N ARG A 56 1.92 2.42 -7.29
CA ARG A 56 2.68 3.55 -7.85
C ARG A 56 1.77 4.50 -8.64
N ASP A 57 0.84 3.93 -9.40
CA ASP A 57 0.01 4.67 -10.35
C ASP A 57 -1.43 4.81 -9.82
N ALA A 58 -1.93 6.04 -9.74
CA ALA A 58 -3.29 6.32 -9.24
C ALA A 58 -4.40 5.63 -10.05
N SER A 59 -4.18 5.40 -11.35
CA SER A 59 -5.11 4.70 -12.23
C SER A 59 -5.34 3.24 -11.80
N TYR A 60 -4.32 2.58 -11.23
CA TYR A 60 -4.46 1.25 -10.67
C TYR A 60 -5.32 1.29 -9.40
N SER A 61 -5.06 2.24 -8.51
CA SER A 61 -5.84 2.43 -7.28
C SER A 61 -7.30 2.84 -7.54
N HIS A 62 -7.59 3.51 -8.66
CA HIS A 62 -8.97 3.91 -9.03
C HIS A 62 -9.93 2.72 -9.09
N ALA A 63 -9.48 1.55 -9.56
CA ALA A 63 -10.31 0.35 -9.62
C ALA A 63 -10.80 -0.14 -8.24
N TYR A 64 -10.16 0.33 -7.16
CA TYR A 64 -10.50 0.01 -5.78
C TYR A 64 -11.29 1.14 -5.09
N CYS A 65 -11.41 2.31 -5.72
CA CYS A 65 -12.41 3.30 -5.33
C CYS A 65 -13.79 2.73 -5.70
N GLN A 66 -14.61 2.35 -4.72
CA GLN A 66 -15.85 1.65 -5.03
C GLN A 66 -16.77 2.47 -5.95
N PRO A 67 -17.25 1.91 -7.07
CA PRO A 67 -17.89 2.68 -8.14
C PRO A 67 -19.32 3.16 -7.82
N MET A 68 -19.92 2.66 -6.74
CA MET A 68 -21.34 2.91 -6.43
C MET A 68 -21.57 4.20 -5.63
N VAL A 69 -20.54 4.75 -4.99
CA VAL A 69 -20.63 5.96 -4.15
C VAL A 69 -19.68 7.00 -4.71
N LYS A 70 -20.23 8.02 -5.39
CA LYS A 70 -19.47 9.23 -5.72
C LYS A 70 -19.49 10.16 -4.50
N PRO A 71 -18.40 10.90 -4.23
CA PRO A 71 -17.17 11.03 -5.02
C PRO A 71 -16.19 9.85 -4.84
N ASN A 72 -15.27 9.66 -5.79
CA ASN A 72 -14.19 8.68 -5.63
C ASN A 72 -13.16 9.23 -4.63
N ILE A 73 -12.70 8.38 -3.72
CA ILE A 73 -11.72 8.73 -2.70
C ILE A 73 -10.52 7.80 -2.79
N MET A 74 -9.31 8.37 -2.75
CA MET A 74 -8.07 7.62 -2.59
C MET A 74 -7.12 8.33 -1.63
N PHE A 75 -6.28 7.57 -0.94
CA PHE A 75 -5.19 8.09 -0.15
C PHE A 75 -3.90 8.18 -0.97
N VAL A 76 -3.08 9.18 -0.67
CA VAL A 76 -1.63 9.12 -0.89
C VAL A 76 -1.00 8.85 0.48
N ALA A 77 -0.33 7.72 0.59
CA ALA A 77 0.34 7.29 1.80
C ALA A 77 1.85 7.36 1.63
N ARG A 78 2.54 7.80 2.68
CA ARG A 78 3.98 7.67 2.82
C ARG A 78 4.29 6.30 3.38
N VAL A 79 5.01 5.51 2.59
CA VAL A 79 5.24 4.09 2.85
C VAL A 79 6.74 3.82 2.91
N LEU A 80 7.18 3.26 4.03
CA LEU A 80 8.53 2.74 4.23
C LEU A 80 8.66 1.38 3.54
N VAL A 81 8.85 1.37 2.23
CA VAL A 81 8.94 0.15 1.42
C VAL A 81 10.22 -0.65 1.70
N GLY A 82 11.29 0.01 2.15
CA GLY A 82 12.56 -0.62 2.49
C GLY A 82 13.12 -1.48 1.35
N ASN A 83 13.73 -2.61 1.70
CA ASN A 83 14.11 -3.64 0.74
C ASN A 83 12.90 -4.54 0.47
N TYR A 84 12.55 -4.70 -0.79
CA TYR A 84 11.41 -5.50 -1.21
C TYR A 84 11.85 -6.72 -2.02
N VAL A 85 10.93 -7.67 -2.16
CA VAL A 85 11.09 -8.91 -2.93
C VAL A 85 9.75 -9.27 -3.57
N LYS A 86 9.76 -10.11 -4.61
CA LYS A 86 8.52 -10.57 -5.22
C LYS A 86 7.60 -11.26 -4.21
N GLY A 87 6.35 -10.83 -4.19
CA GLY A 87 5.33 -11.33 -3.27
C GLY A 87 4.77 -12.69 -3.66
N ASN A 88 4.14 -13.34 -2.70
CA ASN A 88 3.43 -14.61 -2.86
C ASN A 88 2.16 -14.60 -2.01
N ALA A 89 1.08 -15.20 -2.52
CA ALA A 89 -0.21 -15.20 -1.84
C ALA A 89 -0.23 -15.88 -0.46
N ALA A 90 0.72 -16.78 -0.20
CA ALA A 90 0.87 -17.43 1.09
C ALA A 90 1.51 -16.53 2.16
N TYR A 91 2.18 -15.44 1.77
CA TYR A 91 2.92 -14.61 2.71
C TYR A 91 1.99 -13.85 3.65
N VAL A 92 2.22 -14.01 4.95
CA VAL A 92 1.61 -13.22 6.05
C VAL A 92 2.57 -12.17 6.61
N ARG A 93 3.83 -12.21 6.16
CA ARG A 93 4.92 -11.28 6.41
C ARG A 93 5.94 -11.44 5.28
N PRO A 94 6.84 -10.48 5.04
CA PRO A 94 7.87 -10.64 4.02
C PRO A 94 8.78 -11.85 4.32
N PRO A 95 9.34 -12.52 3.30
CA PRO A 95 10.24 -13.66 3.49
C PRO A 95 11.61 -13.23 4.02
N THR A 96 12.45 -14.21 4.39
CA THR A 96 13.83 -13.99 4.86
C THR A 96 14.76 -13.57 3.72
N LYS A 97 15.71 -12.66 4.00
CA LYS A 97 16.80 -12.24 3.10
C LYS A 97 17.99 -13.18 3.13
N SER A 98 18.25 -13.76 4.30
CA SER A 98 19.48 -14.48 4.62
C SER A 98 19.21 -15.93 5.00
N VAL A 99 20.22 -16.76 4.82
CA VAL A 99 20.19 -18.21 5.12
C VAL A 99 20.04 -18.47 6.62
N ASP A 100 20.51 -17.55 7.47
CA ASP A 100 20.34 -17.61 8.92
C ASP A 100 18.90 -17.30 9.40
N GLY A 101 18.04 -16.80 8.51
CA GLY A 101 16.64 -16.48 8.79
C GLY A 101 16.42 -15.30 9.74
N LEU A 102 17.47 -14.54 10.07
CA LEU A 102 17.39 -13.44 11.05
C LEU A 102 16.97 -12.11 10.42
N GLN A 103 17.21 -11.94 9.11
CA GLN A 103 16.83 -10.72 8.39
C GLN A 103 15.67 -10.99 7.44
N PHE A 104 14.68 -10.11 7.46
CA PHE A 104 13.50 -10.18 6.59
C PHE A 104 13.52 -9.04 5.59
N TYR A 105 12.83 -9.23 4.46
CA TYR A 105 12.43 -8.12 3.62
C TYR A 105 11.45 -7.21 4.36
N ASP A 106 11.32 -5.99 3.86
CA ASP A 106 10.55 -4.93 4.49
C ASP A 106 9.15 -4.84 3.85
N SER A 107 9.02 -5.20 2.58
CA SER A 107 7.75 -5.29 1.86
C SER A 107 7.81 -6.31 0.72
N CYS A 108 6.68 -6.58 0.09
CA CYS A 108 6.59 -7.42 -1.11
C CYS A 108 6.11 -6.60 -2.31
N VAL A 109 6.52 -7.01 -3.52
CA VAL A 109 6.14 -6.33 -4.78
C VAL A 109 5.65 -7.30 -5.84
N ASP A 110 5.03 -6.77 -6.90
CA ASP A 110 4.64 -7.54 -8.08
C ASP A 110 5.84 -7.92 -8.98
N ASP A 111 6.76 -6.96 -9.18
CA ASP A 111 7.98 -7.11 -9.98
C ASP A 111 9.15 -6.38 -9.29
N GLU A 112 10.29 -7.05 -9.14
CA GLU A 112 11.46 -6.49 -8.42
C GLU A 112 12.25 -5.48 -9.26
N SER A 113 12.15 -5.55 -10.58
CA SER A 113 12.86 -4.64 -11.49
C SER A 113 12.12 -3.34 -11.71
N ASN A 114 10.77 -3.40 -11.76
CA ASN A 114 9.90 -2.25 -11.96
C ASN A 114 8.60 -2.41 -11.17
N PRO A 115 8.64 -2.24 -9.83
CA PRO A 115 7.49 -2.45 -8.97
C PRO A 115 6.39 -1.43 -9.22
N SER A 116 5.17 -1.92 -9.44
CA SER A 116 3.96 -1.10 -9.57
C SER A 116 3.02 -1.26 -8.38
N ILE A 117 3.14 -2.36 -7.64
CA ILE A 117 2.34 -2.71 -6.46
C ILE A 117 3.30 -3.01 -5.30
N PHE A 118 3.00 -2.46 -4.13
CA PHE A 118 3.71 -2.71 -2.88
C PHE A 118 2.73 -3.27 -1.85
N VAL A 119 3.13 -4.35 -1.18
CA VAL A 119 2.38 -4.99 -0.10
C VAL A 119 3.16 -4.83 1.19
N VAL A 120 2.52 -4.18 2.16
CA VAL A 120 3.11 -3.86 3.45
C VAL A 120 2.32 -4.57 4.54
N PHE A 121 3.04 -5.26 5.42
CA PHE A 121 2.44 -6.15 6.42
C PHE A 121 2.37 -5.50 7.80
N GLU A 122 3.22 -4.51 8.07
CA GLU A 122 3.27 -3.76 9.32
C GLU A 122 2.71 -2.35 9.14
N LYS A 123 1.68 -2.00 9.91
CA LYS A 123 0.99 -0.70 9.79
C LYS A 123 1.90 0.48 10.15
N TYR A 124 2.88 0.27 11.03
CA TYR A 124 3.83 1.33 11.41
C TYR A 124 4.80 1.73 10.29
N GLN A 125 4.82 0.99 9.16
CA GLN A 125 5.53 1.39 7.94
C GLN A 125 4.74 2.40 7.09
N ILE A 126 3.49 2.71 7.45
CA ILE A 126 2.58 3.49 6.63
C ILE A 126 2.13 4.74 7.39
N TYR A 127 2.06 5.86 6.69
CA TYR A 127 1.43 7.08 7.16
C TYR A 127 0.44 7.59 6.09
N PRO A 128 -0.88 7.62 6.35
CA PRO A 128 -1.85 8.21 5.44
C PRO A 128 -1.67 9.73 5.42
N GLU A 129 -1.03 10.26 4.38
CA GLU A 129 -0.56 11.65 4.37
C GLU A 129 -1.57 12.60 3.71
N TYR A 130 -2.20 12.17 2.62
CA TYR A 130 -3.21 12.97 1.92
C TYR A 130 -4.43 12.15 1.57
N LEU A 131 -5.58 12.82 1.59
CA LEU A 131 -6.84 12.32 1.06
C LEU A 131 -7.16 13.07 -0.23
N ILE A 132 -7.36 12.33 -1.32
CA ILE A 132 -7.77 12.87 -2.61
C ILE A 132 -9.23 12.50 -2.85
N GLU A 133 -10.06 13.52 -3.03
CA GLU A 133 -11.43 13.39 -3.48
C GLU A 133 -11.54 13.88 -4.93
N TYR A 134 -12.13 13.07 -5.80
CA TYR A 134 -12.29 13.40 -7.21
C TYR A 134 -13.55 12.76 -7.80
N LYS A 135 -14.03 13.33 -8.90
CA LYS A 135 -15.17 12.82 -9.65
C LYS A 135 -14.85 12.84 -11.14
N LYS A 136 -15.34 11.84 -11.87
CA LYS A 136 -15.33 11.89 -13.34
C LYS A 136 -16.34 12.95 -13.77
N GLU A 137 -15.92 13.87 -14.64
CA GLU A 137 -16.84 14.80 -15.27
C GLU A 137 -17.88 14.03 -16.08
N GLU A 138 -19.16 14.32 -15.83
CA GLU A 138 -20.26 13.82 -16.63
C GLU A 138 -20.37 14.72 -17.86
N LYS A 139 -19.88 14.24 -19.00
CA LYS A 139 -20.13 14.92 -20.28
C LYS A 139 -21.59 14.68 -20.66
N GLN A 140 -22.44 15.69 -20.45
CA GLN A 140 -23.79 15.69 -20.98
C GLN A 140 -23.67 15.76 -22.51
N CYS A 141 -23.98 14.67 -23.21
CA CYS A 141 -24.28 14.76 -24.63
C CYS A 141 -25.63 15.44 -24.75
N ILE A 142 -25.61 16.74 -25.05
CA ILE A 142 -26.80 17.45 -25.51
C ILE A 142 -26.97 17.01 -26.96
N VAL A 143 -27.97 16.16 -27.21
CA VAL A 143 -28.42 15.75 -28.55
C VAL A 143 -29.37 16.81 -29.10
#